data_AF-A0A7C5I7P0-F1
#
_entry.id   AF-A0A7C5I7P0-F1
#
_cell.length_a   1.000
_cell.length_b   1.000
_cell.length_c   1.000
_cell.angle_alpha   90.00
_cell.angle_beta   90.00
_cell.angle_gamma   90.00
#
_symmetry.space_group_name_H-M   'P 1'
#
loop_
_entity.id
_entity.type
_entity.pdbx_description
1 polymer ?
#
loop_
_entity_poly.entity_id
_entity_poly.type
_entity_poly.pdbx_seq_one_letter_code
_entity_poly.pdbx_strand_id
1 'polypeptide(L)'
;SPLALSVSASRQGNELVLTLVNPRDDAHMQVDCGLTGVKALSATGQLLWHSDYNACNTFERPNEIVPKPHAVAVKESRLTLELPPISVASVIVRIA
;
A
#
# COMPACT_ATOMS: atom_id res chain seq x y z
N SER A 1 -6.35 8.31 -20.12
CA SER A 1 -6.37 8.85 -18.74
C SER A 1 -5.33 8.10 -17.94
N PRO A 2 -4.49 8.76 -17.11
CA PRO A 2 -3.65 8.03 -16.16
C PRO A 2 -4.55 7.14 -15.28
N LEU A 3 -4.07 5.94 -14.94
CA LEU A 3 -4.80 5.01 -14.09
C LEU A 3 -5.10 5.69 -12.74
N ALA A 4 -6.34 5.56 -12.24
CA ALA A 4 -6.71 6.15 -10.97
C ALA A 4 -6.01 5.46 -9.79
N LEU A 5 -5.95 4.12 -9.77
CA LEU A 5 -5.23 3.32 -8.78
C LEU A 5 -4.91 1.99 -9.47
N SER A 6 -3.69 1.47 -9.31
CA SER A 6 -3.38 0.10 -9.74
C SER A 6 -3.31 -0.80 -8.52
N VAL A 7 -3.98 -1.97 -8.57
CA VAL A 7 -4.06 -2.90 -7.45
C VAL A 7 -3.87 -4.33 -7.94
N SER A 8 -3.13 -5.11 -7.17
CA SER A 8 -3.12 -6.57 -7.28
C SER A 8 -3.36 -7.20 -5.92
N ALA A 9 -3.83 -8.45 -5.93
CA ALA A 9 -4.12 -9.23 -4.74
C ALA A 9 -3.64 -10.67 -4.93
N SER A 10 -3.01 -11.23 -3.91
CA SER A 10 -2.62 -12.65 -3.87
C SER A 10 -2.96 -13.24 -2.51
N ARG A 11 -3.27 -14.54 -2.47
CA ARG A 11 -3.67 -15.22 -1.24
C ARG A 11 -2.84 -16.48 -1.03
N GLN A 12 -2.37 -16.67 0.20
CA GLN A 12 -1.76 -17.91 0.65
C GLN A 12 -2.32 -18.27 2.04
N GLY A 13 -3.14 -19.33 2.10
CA GLY A 13 -3.82 -19.73 3.33
C GLY A 13 -4.69 -18.62 3.91
N ASN A 14 -4.33 -18.17 5.13
CA ASN A 14 -5.03 -17.14 5.90
C ASN A 14 -4.36 -15.75 5.77
N GLU A 15 -3.55 -15.58 4.73
CA GLU A 15 -2.89 -14.32 4.40
C GLU A 15 -3.35 -13.85 3.00
N LEU A 16 -3.89 -12.63 2.96
CA LEU A 16 -4.18 -11.90 1.72
C LEU A 16 -3.19 -10.75 1.63
N VAL A 17 -2.44 -10.68 0.53
CA VAL A 17 -1.51 -9.59 0.25
C VAL A 17 -2.11 -8.72 -0.83
N LEU A 18 -2.20 -7.41 -0.56
CA LEU A 18 -2.59 -6.40 -1.52
C LEU A 18 -1.37 -5.54 -1.86
N THR A 19 -1.16 -5.29 -3.14
CA THR A 19 -0.19 -4.27 -3.61
C THR A 19 -0.97 -3.15 -4.27
N LEU A 20 -0.78 -1.91 -3.81
CA LEU A 20 -1.48 -0.74 -4.29
C LEU A 20 -0.48 0.30 -4.80
N VAL A 21 -0.75 0.89 -5.95
CA VAL A 21 0.10 1.93 -6.55
C VAL A 21 -0.75 3.17 -6.81
N ASN A 22 -0.32 4.30 -6.25
CA ASN A 22 -0.76 5.62 -6.67
C ASN A 22 0.21 6.13 -7.76
N PRO A 23 -0.17 6.10 -9.06
CA PRO A 23 0.68 6.58 -10.14
C PRO A 23 0.55 8.09 -10.40
N ARG A 24 -0.30 8.81 -9.65
CA ARG A 24 -0.44 10.26 -9.80
C ARG A 24 0.72 10.96 -9.11
N ASP A 25 1.23 12.00 -9.76
CA ASP A 25 2.25 12.91 -9.24
C ASP A 25 1.65 14.11 -8.52
N ASP A 26 0.38 14.42 -8.77
CA ASP A 26 -0.28 15.65 -8.31
C ASP A 26 -1.22 15.48 -7.12
N ALA A 27 -1.49 14.25 -6.67
CA ALA A 27 -2.57 14.00 -5.72
C ALA A 27 -2.28 12.84 -4.75
N HIS A 28 -2.59 13.11 -3.48
CA HIS A 28 -2.80 12.06 -2.48
C HIS A 28 -4.09 11.30 -2.78
N MET A 29 -4.10 10.01 -2.52
CA MET A 29 -5.29 9.16 -2.67
C MET A 29 -5.71 8.59 -1.33
N GLN A 30 -6.99 8.77 -1.00
CA GLN A 30 -7.62 7.99 0.05
C GLN A 30 -8.17 6.70 -0.55
N VAL A 31 -7.59 5.58 -0.17
CA VAL A 31 -8.04 4.26 -0.62
C VAL A 31 -9.04 3.71 0.37
N ASP A 32 -10.19 3.28 -0.15
CA ASP A 32 -11.19 2.50 0.57
C ASP A 32 -11.39 1.17 -0.17
N CYS A 33 -10.95 0.07 0.43
CA CYS A 33 -10.96 -1.27 -0.15
C CYS A 33 -11.83 -2.21 0.68
N GLY A 34 -12.97 -2.62 0.13
CA GLY A 34 -13.82 -3.66 0.72
C GLY A 34 -13.32 -5.06 0.36
N LEU A 35 -13.20 -5.94 1.36
CA LEU A 35 -12.87 -7.34 1.19
C LEU A 35 -14.14 -8.18 1.26
N THR A 36 -14.51 -8.79 0.13
CA THR A 36 -15.69 -9.66 0.03
C THR A 36 -15.28 -11.14 0.16
N GLY A 37 -16.17 -11.96 0.75
CA GLY A 37 -15.93 -13.40 0.91
C GLY A 37 -14.89 -13.79 1.97
N VAL A 38 -14.29 -12.82 2.68
CA VAL A 38 -13.34 -13.05 3.77
C VAL A 38 -13.62 -12.12 4.95
N LYS A 39 -13.25 -12.55 6.15
CA LYS A 39 -13.27 -11.71 7.36
C LYS A 39 -11.85 -11.25 7.69
N ALA A 40 -11.58 -9.95 7.59
CA ALA A 40 -10.29 -9.40 8.02
C ALA A 40 -10.19 -9.40 9.55
N LEU A 41 -9.08 -9.90 10.07
CA LEU A 41 -8.75 -9.94 11.49
C LEU A 41 -7.76 -8.83 11.86
N SER A 42 -6.77 -8.59 11.01
CA SER A 42 -5.78 -7.52 11.17
C SER A 42 -5.14 -7.20 9.82
N ALA A 43 -4.49 -6.04 9.72
CA ALA A 43 -3.68 -5.67 8.57
C ALA A 43 -2.39 -4.95 9.01
N THR A 44 -1.31 -5.17 8.26
CA THR A 44 -0.05 -4.43 8.42
C THR A 44 0.38 -3.87 7.07
N GLY A 45 0.62 -2.57 7.01
CA GLY A 45 1.03 -1.86 5.80
C GLY A 45 2.51 -1.53 5.79
N GLN A 46 3.09 -1.51 4.59
CA GLN A 46 4.38 -0.92 4.26
C GLN A 46 4.19 0.03 3.09
N LEU A 47 4.88 1.17 3.11
CA LEU A 47 4.86 2.16 2.04
C LEU A 47 6.29 2.42 1.55
N LEU A 48 6.48 2.34 0.24
CA LEU A 48 7.67 2.82 -0.45
C LEU A 48 7.33 4.18 -1.06
N TRP A 49 7.94 5.23 -0.52
CA TRP A 49 7.70 6.60 -0.95
C TRP A 49 8.84 7.54 -0.53
N HIS A 50 9.03 8.59 -1.32
CA HIS A 50 9.95 9.70 -1.02
C HIS A 50 9.39 11.01 -1.60
N SER A 51 9.71 12.14 -0.99
CA SER A 51 9.23 13.45 -1.44
C SER A 51 9.94 13.97 -2.69
N ASP A 52 11.21 13.60 -2.88
CA ASP A 52 11.96 13.80 -4.13
C ASP A 52 11.75 12.61 -5.06
N TYR A 53 11.20 12.85 -6.24
CA TYR A 53 10.94 11.82 -7.26
C TYR A 53 12.21 11.21 -7.86
N ASN A 54 13.34 11.90 -7.77
CA ASN A 54 14.61 11.41 -8.28
C ASN A 54 15.48 10.76 -7.19
N ALA A 55 14.98 10.68 -5.95
CA ALA A 55 15.71 10.01 -4.89
C ALA A 55 15.94 8.54 -5.24
N CYS A 56 17.12 8.05 -4.88
CA CYS A 56 17.55 6.69 -5.17
C CYS A 56 18.57 6.23 -4.12
N ASN A 57 18.74 4.92 -4.02
CA ASN A 57 19.79 4.34 -3.19
C ASN A 57 21.11 4.34 -3.96
N THR A 58 22.16 4.86 -3.34
CA THR A 58 23.55 4.77 -3.85
C THR A 58 24.39 3.90 -2.92
N PHE A 59 25.66 3.65 -3.24
CA PHE A 59 26.55 2.93 -2.33
C PHE A 59 26.79 3.71 -1.03
N GLU A 60 26.87 5.04 -1.10
CA GLU A 60 27.07 5.92 0.05
C GLU A 60 25.79 6.10 0.86
N ARG A 61 24.61 6.03 0.22
CA ARG A 61 23.28 6.13 0.85
C ARG A 61 22.40 4.96 0.42
N PRO A 62 22.62 3.75 0.96
CA PRO A 62 21.95 2.54 0.47
C PRO A 62 20.48 2.42 0.90
N ASN A 63 20.03 3.21 1.87
CA ASN A 63 18.71 3.10 2.48
C ASN A 63 17.92 4.44 2.44
N GLU A 64 18.17 5.27 1.42
CA GLU A 64 17.43 6.52 1.22
C GLU A 64 15.94 6.24 0.94
N ILE A 65 15.69 5.27 0.07
CA ILE A 65 14.37 4.76 -0.30
C ILE A 65 14.27 3.29 0.11
N VAL A 66 13.48 3.05 1.16
CA VAL A 66 13.14 1.72 1.66
C VAL A 66 11.67 1.69 2.09
N PRO A 67 10.99 0.52 2.06
CA PRO A 67 9.66 0.41 2.61
C PRO A 67 9.66 0.76 4.11
N LYS A 68 8.69 1.57 4.53
CA LYS A 68 8.49 1.95 5.93
C LYS A 68 7.10 1.54 6.40
N PRO A 69 6.90 1.26 7.70
CA PRO A 69 5.58 0.99 8.25
C PRO A 69 4.58 2.08 7.89
N HIS A 70 3.39 1.67 7.46
CA HIS A 70 2.33 2.58 7.05
C HIS A 70 1.00 2.21 7.67
N ALA A 71 0.23 3.23 8.05
CA ALA A 71 -1.03 3.04 8.74
C ALA A 71 -2.09 2.47 7.80
N VAL A 72 -2.76 1.40 8.24
CA VAL A 72 -3.90 0.79 7.56
C VAL A 72 -4.98 0.57 8.62
N ALA A 73 -6.13 1.21 8.44
CA ALA A 73 -7.27 0.94 9.32
C ALA A 73 -8.07 -0.24 8.77
N VAL A 74 -8.57 -1.08 9.68
CA VAL A 74 -9.44 -2.21 9.35
C VAL A 74 -10.74 -2.06 10.13
N LYS A 75 -11.88 -1.98 9.43
CA LYS A 75 -13.21 -1.97 10.05
C LYS A 75 -14.17 -2.76 9.16
N GLU A 76 -14.88 -3.73 9.72
CA GLU A 76 -15.93 -4.48 8.98
C GLU A 76 -15.44 -5.05 7.63
N SER A 77 -14.26 -5.69 7.62
CA SER A 77 -13.61 -6.19 6.37
C SER A 77 -13.34 -5.11 5.31
N ARG A 78 -13.26 -3.84 5.72
CA ARG A 78 -12.86 -2.72 4.88
C ARG A 78 -11.51 -2.18 5.35
N LEU A 79 -10.61 -1.98 4.40
CA LEU A 79 -9.29 -1.40 4.62
C LEU A 79 -9.31 0.06 4.16
N THR A 80 -8.76 0.95 4.97
CA THR A 80 -8.55 2.35 4.57
C THR A 80 -7.11 2.77 4.81
N LEU A 81 -6.49 3.41 3.81
CA LEU A 81 -5.13 3.93 3.87
C LEU A 81 -4.97 5.11 2.90
N GLU A 82 -4.06 6.01 3.23
CA GLU A 82 -3.68 7.12 2.35
C GLU A 82 -2.44 6.75 1.53
N LEU A 83 -2.42 7.08 0.24
CA LEU A 83 -1.25 6.92 -0.62
C LEU A 83 -0.78 8.30 -1.11
N PRO A 84 0.43 8.74 -0.75
CA PRO A 84 1.05 9.93 -1.34
C PRO A 84 1.22 9.80 -2.86
N PRO A 85 1.47 10.90 -3.59
CA PRO A 85 1.81 10.85 -5.00
C PRO A 85 3.02 9.95 -5.27
N ILE A 86 2.99 9.20 -6.37
CA ILE A 86 4.07 8.29 -6.80
C ILE A 86 4.50 7.36 -5.66
N SER A 87 3.56 6.54 -5.18
CA SER A 87 3.82 5.63 -4.07
C SER A 87 3.34 4.21 -4.34
N VAL A 88 4.00 3.26 -3.65
CA VAL A 88 3.64 1.84 -3.67
C VAL A 88 3.45 1.37 -2.23
N ALA A 89 2.28 0.80 -1.94
CA ALA A 89 1.99 0.18 -0.66
C ALA A 89 1.82 -1.33 -0.81
N SER A 90 2.30 -2.08 0.17
CA SER A 90 1.96 -3.49 0.38
C SER A 90 1.21 -3.63 1.69
N VAL A 91 0.07 -4.32 1.66
CA VAL A 91 -0.78 -4.57 2.83
C VAL A 91 -0.95 -6.07 2.98
N ILE A 92 -0.48 -6.59 4.10
CA ILE A 92 -0.71 -7.98 4.50
C ILE A 92 -1.93 -7.99 5.42
N VAL A 93 -2.97 -8.73 5.03
CA VAL A 93 -4.21 -8.90 5.77
C VAL A 93 -4.30 -10.31 6.31
N ARG A 94 -4.46 -10.46 7.62
CA ARG A 94 -4.84 -11.73 8.24
C ARG A 94 -6.33 -11.91 8.09
N ILE A 95 -6.75 -13.05 7.54
CA ILE A 95 -8.16 -13.40 7.35
C ILE A 95 -8.53 -14.63 8.19
N ALA A 96 -9.81 -14.71 8.57
CA ALA A 96 -10.36 -15.85 9.33
C ALA A 96 -10.32 -17.16 8.54
#